data_AF-A0AAW2QUZ5-F1
#
_entry.id   AF-A0AAW2QUZ5-F1
#
_cell.length_a   1.000
_cell.length_b   1.000
_cell.length_c   1.000
_cell.angle_alpha   90.00
_cell.angle_beta   90.00
_cell.angle_gamma   90.00
#
_symmetry.space_group_name_H-M   'P 1'
#
loop_
_entity.id
_entity.type
_entity.pdbx_description
1 polymer ?
#
loop_
_entity_poly.entity_id
_entity_poly.type
_entity_poly.pdbx_seq_one_letter_code
_entity_poly.pdbx_strand_id
1 'polypeptide(L)'
;MKAEKDNRTVRGHLLNYMTNTLFDLFVNHKSARTIWNTLESRYGGDDAGRKKYVVGKWLQFQIVDGKSIMDQVHEYENIVADVLNEDMKMCEILQANVLLEKFPPSWNDYRNHLKHKKRDLTLQELISHMRTEEANR
;
A
#
# COMPACT_ATOMS: atom_id res chain seq x y z
N MET A 1 15.30 35.73 5.75
CA MET A 1 14.74 35.79 7.12
C MET A 1 13.74 34.68 7.42
N LYS A 2 12.70 34.47 6.58
CA LYS A 2 11.66 33.43 6.81
C LYS A 2 12.23 32.00 6.84
N ALA A 3 13.03 31.60 5.85
CA ALA A 3 13.63 30.26 5.79
C ALA A 3 14.52 29.92 7.01
N GLU A 4 15.28 30.88 7.53
CA GLU A 4 16.13 30.69 8.72
C GLU A 4 15.30 30.52 10.00
N LYS A 5 14.13 31.16 10.06
CA LYS A 5 13.15 30.99 11.14
C LYS A 5 12.49 29.62 11.04
N ASP A 6 12.03 29.24 9.85
CA ASP A 6 11.38 27.94 9.60
C ASP A 6 12.33 26.78 9.91
N ASN A 7 13.60 26.88 9.48
CA ASN A 7 14.63 25.89 9.80
C ASN A 7 14.83 25.73 11.31
N ARG A 8 14.93 26.84 12.06
CA ARG A 8 15.07 26.78 13.52
C ARG A 8 13.86 26.14 14.20
N THR A 9 12.65 26.51 13.77
CA THR A 9 11.40 25.96 14.32
C THR A 9 11.28 24.46 14.06
N VAL A 10 11.44 24.02 12.81
CA VAL A 10 11.33 22.59 12.44
C VAL A 10 12.41 21.77 13.13
N ARG A 11 13.65 22.27 13.17
CA ARG A 11 14.75 21.62 13.91
C ARG A 11 14.40 21.46 15.38
N GLY A 12 13.86 22.50 16.01
CA GLY A 12 13.44 22.44 17.42
C GLY A 12 12.39 21.35 17.64
N HIS A 13 11.38 21.27 16.78
CA HIS A 13 10.38 20.20 16.85
C HIS A 13 11.00 18.82 16.68
N LEU A 14 11.82 18.60 15.64
CA LEU A 14 12.45 17.31 15.40
C LEU A 14 13.27 16.84 16.61
N LEU A 15 14.08 17.72 17.19
CA LEU A 15 14.91 17.41 18.35
C LEU A 15 14.07 17.13 19.61
N ASN A 16 12.99 17.88 19.85
CA ASN A 16 12.15 17.71 21.04
C ASN A 16 11.46 16.35 21.12
N TYR A 17 11.19 15.72 19.98
CA TYR A 17 10.56 14.39 19.94
C TYR A 17 11.57 13.23 19.95
N MET A 18 12.88 13.51 20.02
CA MET A 18 13.92 12.49 20.10
C MET A 18 14.12 12.01 21.54
N THR A 19 14.52 10.76 21.69
CA THR A 19 15.09 10.27 22.95
C THR A 19 16.42 10.98 23.22
N ASN A 20 16.87 11.04 24.49
CA ASN A 20 18.12 11.72 24.87
C ASN A 20 19.31 11.26 24.00
N THR A 21 19.43 9.96 23.74
CA THR A 21 20.50 9.40 22.90
C THR A 21 20.45 9.89 21.45
N LEU A 22 19.26 10.00 20.84
CA LEU A 22 19.13 10.54 19.49
C LEU A 22 19.33 12.06 19.48
N PHE A 23 18.82 12.76 20.49
CA PHE A 23 19.02 14.19 20.65
C PHE A 23 20.52 14.54 20.66
N ASP A 24 21.32 13.86 21.47
CA ASP A 24 22.76 14.12 21.59
C ASP A 24 23.50 13.91 20.26
N LEU A 25 23.07 12.94 19.46
CA LEU A 25 23.62 12.70 18.12
C LEU A 25 23.28 13.81 17.13
N PHE A 26 22.08 14.40 17.23
CA PHE A 26 21.55 15.32 16.23
C PHE A 26 21.59 16.80 16.63
N VAL A 27 21.81 17.14 17.91
CA VAL A 27 21.76 18.51 18.43
C VAL A 27 22.77 19.44 17.73
N ASN A 28 23.91 18.94 17.30
CA ASN A 28 24.94 19.75 16.65
C ASN A 28 24.63 20.07 15.17
N HIS A 29 23.64 19.40 14.56
CA HIS A 29 23.23 19.70 13.19
C HIS A 29 22.40 20.99 13.14
N LYS A 30 22.85 21.98 12.37
CA LYS A 30 22.17 23.28 12.24
C LYS A 30 20.97 23.27 11.29
N SER A 31 20.86 22.24 10.45
CA SER A 31 19.86 22.11 9.40
C SER A 31 18.83 21.05 9.77
N ALA A 32 17.56 21.45 9.86
CA ALA A 32 16.43 20.54 10.03
C ALA A 32 16.40 19.48 8.92
N ARG A 33 16.70 19.89 7.68
CA ARG A 33 16.77 19.00 6.51
C ARG A 33 17.84 17.93 6.67
N THR A 34 19.01 18.29 7.21
CA THR A 34 20.10 17.33 7.42
C THR A 34 19.75 16.31 8.49
N ILE A 35 19.09 16.74 9.57
CA ILE A 35 18.57 15.85 10.62
C ILE A 35 17.54 14.89 10.02
N TRP A 36 16.55 15.43 9.31
CA TRP A 36 15.50 14.64 8.65
C TRP A 36 16.08 13.59 7.69
N ASN A 37 16.92 14.00 6.74
CA ASN A 37 17.51 13.09 5.76
C ASN A 37 18.36 11.99 6.42
N THR A 38 19.04 12.30 7.52
CA THR A 38 19.87 11.31 8.23
C THR A 38 19.02 10.32 9.01
N LEU A 39 17.92 10.80 9.62
CA LEU A 39 16.93 9.93 10.27
C LEU A 39 16.27 9.02 9.24
N GLU A 40 15.84 9.56 8.12
CA GLU A 40 15.26 8.83 6.99
C GLU A 40 16.26 7.80 6.44
N SER A 41 17.53 8.16 6.26
CA SER A 41 18.56 7.23 5.78
C SER A 41 18.89 6.11 6.78
N ARG A 42 18.89 6.38 8.09
CA ARG A 42 19.28 5.39 9.13
C ARG A 42 18.12 4.55 9.65
N TYR A 43 16.92 5.14 9.70
CA TYR A 43 15.75 4.60 10.38
C TYR A 43 14.48 4.68 9.54
N GLY A 44 14.51 5.35 8.37
CA GLY A 44 13.40 5.40 7.43
C GLY A 44 13.00 4.03 6.86
N GLY A 45 13.74 2.96 7.20
CA GLY A 45 13.38 1.57 6.95
C GLY A 45 13.94 1.06 5.64
N ASP A 46 14.36 -0.20 5.67
CA ASP A 46 14.74 -1.00 4.50
C ASP A 46 13.57 -0.97 3.50
N ASP A 47 13.70 -0.12 2.48
CA ASP A 47 12.78 -0.05 1.34
C ASP A 47 12.55 -1.45 0.75
N ALA A 48 13.58 -2.31 0.73
CA ALA A 48 13.42 -3.69 0.31
C ALA A 48 12.58 -4.53 1.28
N GLY A 49 12.64 -4.25 2.59
CA GLY A 49 11.85 -4.92 3.62
C GLY A 49 10.37 -4.55 3.57
N ARG A 50 10.05 -3.26 3.38
CA ARG A 50 8.67 -2.81 3.17
C ARG A 50 8.09 -3.35 1.88
N LYS A 51 8.85 -3.26 0.78
CA LYS A 51 8.48 -3.86 -0.51
C LYS A 51 8.14 -5.34 -0.38
N LYS A 52 9.01 -6.13 0.27
CA LYS A 52 8.76 -7.56 0.53
C LYS A 52 7.49 -7.78 1.36
N TYR A 53 7.26 -6.95 2.38
CA TYR A 53 6.10 -7.06 3.25
C TYR A 53 4.79 -6.79 2.51
N VAL A 54 4.69 -5.67 1.76
CA VAL A 54 3.46 -5.32 1.03
C VAL A 54 3.17 -6.32 -0.09
N VAL A 55 4.20 -6.84 -0.78
CA VAL A 55 4.05 -7.92 -1.75
C VAL A 55 3.55 -9.20 -1.06
N GLY A 56 4.08 -9.54 0.12
CA GLY A 56 3.61 -10.66 0.92
C GLY A 56 2.12 -10.52 1.28
N LYS A 57 1.71 -9.34 1.75
CA LYS A 57 0.30 -9.02 2.08
C LYS A 57 -0.61 -9.18 0.85
N TRP A 58 -0.18 -8.69 -0.32
CA TRP A 58 -0.92 -8.82 -1.57
C TRP A 58 -1.09 -10.29 -2.00
N LEU A 59 -0.02 -11.09 -1.95
CA LEU A 59 -0.07 -12.50 -2.32
C LEU A 59 -0.89 -13.33 -1.33
N GLN A 60 -0.88 -12.98 -0.03
CA GLN A 60 -1.61 -13.69 1.02
C GLN A 60 -3.08 -13.29 1.14
N PHE A 61 -3.49 -12.15 0.57
CA PHE A 61 -4.88 -11.73 0.56
C PHE A 61 -5.78 -12.82 -0.06
N GLN A 62 -6.95 -13.05 0.53
CA GLN A 62 -7.96 -13.99 0.08
C GLN A 62 -9.33 -13.41 0.37
N ILE A 63 -10.26 -13.58 -0.56
CA ILE A 63 -11.67 -13.26 -0.30
C ILE A 63 -12.26 -14.47 0.42
N VAL A 64 -12.95 -14.22 1.53
CA VAL A 64 -13.60 -15.26 2.33
C VAL A 64 -15.12 -15.20 2.17
N ASP A 65 -15.73 -16.38 2.26
CA ASP A 65 -17.18 -16.52 2.31
C ASP A 65 -17.76 -15.86 3.58
N GLY A 66 -19.01 -15.38 3.48
CA GLY A 66 -19.74 -14.82 4.62
C GLY A 66 -19.45 -13.35 4.94
N LYS A 67 -18.61 -12.67 4.13
CA LYS A 67 -18.41 -11.22 4.16
C LYS A 67 -18.82 -10.61 2.82
N SER A 68 -19.11 -9.31 2.80
CA SER A 68 -19.34 -8.61 1.53
C SER A 68 -18.09 -8.72 0.65
N ILE A 69 -18.30 -9.02 -0.62
CA ILE A 69 -17.27 -9.01 -1.65
C ILE A 69 -16.76 -7.59 -1.84
N MET A 70 -17.64 -6.58 -1.90
CA MET A 70 -17.21 -5.20 -2.11
C MET A 70 -16.37 -4.63 -0.96
N ASP A 71 -16.66 -4.99 0.29
CA ASP A 71 -15.81 -4.60 1.43
C ASP A 71 -14.40 -5.17 1.27
N GLN A 72 -14.29 -6.44 0.87
CA GLN A 72 -13.02 -7.13 0.66
C GLN A 72 -12.28 -6.63 -0.59
N VAL A 73 -13.00 -6.23 -1.65
CA VAL A 73 -12.42 -5.55 -2.81
C VAL A 73 -11.77 -4.23 -2.39
N HIS A 74 -12.38 -3.48 -1.48
CA HIS A 74 -11.79 -2.25 -0.98
C HIS A 74 -10.50 -2.52 -0.18
N GLU A 75 -10.46 -3.59 0.62
CA GLU A 75 -9.22 -4.05 1.26
C GLU A 75 -8.13 -4.40 0.23
N TYR A 76 -8.51 -5.06 -0.87
CA TYR A 76 -7.59 -5.38 -1.97
C TYR A 76 -7.04 -4.13 -2.66
N GLU A 77 -7.89 -3.15 -2.98
CA GLU A 77 -7.49 -1.87 -3.57
C GLU A 77 -6.50 -1.12 -2.67
N ASN A 78 -6.72 -1.14 -1.35
CA ASN A 78 -5.80 -0.55 -0.39
C ASN A 78 -4.43 -1.24 -0.39
N ILE A 79 -4.37 -2.57 -0.53
CA ILE A 79 -3.11 -3.31 -0.63
C ILE A 79 -2.39 -2.99 -1.95
N VAL A 80 -3.12 -2.88 -3.06
CA VAL A 80 -2.53 -2.46 -4.35
C VAL A 80 -1.97 -1.05 -4.23
N ALA A 81 -2.68 -0.13 -3.58
CA ALA A 81 -2.19 1.22 -3.31
C ALA A 81 -0.92 1.21 -2.45
N ASP A 82 -0.85 0.39 -1.40
CA ASP A 82 0.36 0.20 -0.59
C ASP A 82 1.55 -0.23 -1.46
N VAL A 83 1.34 -1.16 -2.40
CA VAL A 83 2.40 -1.62 -3.33
C VAL A 83 2.86 -0.49 -4.26
N LEU A 84 1.92 0.28 -4.83
CA LEU A 84 2.24 1.40 -5.70
C LEU A 84 2.95 2.54 -4.97
N ASN A 85 2.62 2.77 -3.70
CA ASN A 85 3.26 3.77 -2.84
C ASN A 85 4.72 3.44 -2.52
N GLU A 86 5.11 2.18 -2.60
CA GLU A 86 6.51 1.73 -2.50
C GLU A 86 7.22 1.79 -3.88
N ASP A 87 6.76 2.63 -4.82
CA ASP A 87 7.31 2.83 -6.16
C ASP A 87 7.40 1.57 -7.04
N MET A 88 6.68 0.50 -6.68
CA MET A 88 6.66 -0.73 -7.47
C MET A 88 5.64 -0.61 -8.61
N LYS A 89 6.13 -0.65 -9.84
CA LYS A 89 5.27 -0.68 -11.04
C LYS A 89 4.53 -2.01 -11.10
N MET A 90 3.20 -1.95 -11.21
CA MET A 90 2.35 -3.13 -11.29
C MET A 90 1.43 -3.06 -12.52
N CYS A 91 1.38 -4.13 -13.29
CA CYS A 91 0.49 -4.24 -14.44
C CYS A 91 -0.97 -4.35 -13.96
N GLU A 92 -1.88 -3.54 -14.52
CA GLU A 92 -3.29 -3.56 -14.18
C GLU A 92 -3.94 -4.92 -14.50
N ILE A 93 -3.57 -5.55 -15.62
CA ILE A 93 -4.07 -6.87 -16.01
C ILE A 93 -3.63 -7.92 -14.97
N LEU A 94 -2.43 -7.80 -14.40
CA LEU A 94 -1.97 -8.70 -13.36
C LEU A 94 -2.77 -8.49 -12.06
N GLN A 95 -3.07 -7.24 -11.70
CA GLN A 95 -3.93 -6.94 -10.54
C GLN A 95 -5.31 -7.57 -10.69
N ALA A 96 -5.92 -7.45 -11.86
CA ALA A 96 -7.22 -8.06 -12.15
C ALA A 96 -7.15 -9.59 -12.08
N ASN A 97 -6.16 -10.21 -12.71
CA ASN A 97 -6.01 -11.66 -12.70
C ASN A 97 -5.73 -12.21 -11.30
N VAL A 98 -4.92 -11.52 -10.48
CA VAL A 98 -4.71 -11.93 -9.09
C VAL A 98 -6.02 -11.87 -8.31
N LEU A 99 -6.77 -10.79 -8.39
CA LEU A 99 -8.09 -10.67 -7.74
C LEU A 99 -9.07 -11.77 -8.23
N LEU A 100 -9.04 -12.10 -9.53
CA LEU A 100 -9.81 -13.20 -10.10
C LEU A 100 -9.43 -14.58 -9.52
N GLU A 101 -8.17 -14.77 -9.13
CA GLU A 101 -7.75 -15.98 -8.42
C GLU A 101 -8.15 -15.97 -6.94
N LYS A 102 -8.52 -14.83 -6.36
CA LYS A 102 -8.88 -14.70 -4.94
C LYS A 102 -10.35 -14.95 -4.62
N PHE A 103 -11.21 -15.19 -5.63
CA PHE A 103 -12.63 -15.45 -5.37
C PHE A 103 -12.82 -16.64 -4.42
N PRO A 104 -13.79 -16.55 -3.51
CA PRO A 104 -14.06 -17.61 -2.56
C PRO A 104 -14.73 -18.80 -3.25
N PRO A 105 -14.74 -20.00 -2.62
CA PRO A 105 -15.35 -21.19 -3.17
C PRO A 105 -16.81 -21.01 -3.63
N SER A 106 -17.63 -20.21 -2.92
CA SER A 106 -19.02 -19.98 -3.31
C SER A 106 -19.20 -19.20 -4.63
N TRP A 107 -18.12 -18.64 -5.18
CA TRP A 107 -18.08 -17.90 -6.44
C TRP A 107 -17.33 -18.63 -7.56
N ASN A 108 -16.96 -19.90 -7.38
CA ASN A 108 -16.15 -20.64 -8.35
C ASN A 108 -16.75 -20.72 -9.76
N ASP A 109 -18.07 -20.94 -9.88
CA ASP A 109 -18.72 -21.00 -11.20
C ASP A 109 -18.63 -19.66 -11.94
N TYR A 110 -18.84 -18.55 -11.22
CA TYR A 110 -18.71 -17.21 -11.76
C TYR A 110 -17.26 -16.89 -12.16
N ARG A 111 -16.29 -17.22 -11.30
CA ARG A 111 -14.87 -17.10 -11.61
C ARG A 111 -14.50 -17.87 -12.88
N ASN A 112 -14.95 -19.10 -13.01
CA ASN A 112 -14.69 -19.93 -14.20
C ASN A 112 -15.32 -19.32 -15.46
N HIS A 113 -16.54 -18.80 -15.36
CA HIS A 113 -17.16 -18.06 -16.45
C HIS A 113 -16.30 -16.87 -16.91
N LEU A 114 -15.76 -16.09 -15.97
CA LEU A 114 -14.86 -14.97 -16.30
C LEU A 114 -13.55 -15.43 -16.94
N LYS A 115 -12.94 -16.54 -16.48
CA LYS A 115 -11.71 -17.10 -17.06
C LYS A 115 -11.85 -17.53 -18.53
N HIS A 116 -13.06 -17.89 -18.96
CA HIS A 116 -13.32 -18.29 -20.34
C HIS A 116 -13.54 -17.11 -21.30
N LYS A 117 -13.60 -15.87 -20.80
CA LYS A 117 -13.67 -14.69 -21.68
C LYS A 117 -12.35 -14.55 -22.45
N LYS A 118 -12.45 -14.33 -23.77
CA LYS A 118 -11.29 -14.21 -24.68
C LYS A 118 -10.51 -12.90 -24.56
N ARG A 119 -10.95 -11.97 -23.70
CA ARG A 119 -10.33 -10.66 -23.52
C ARG A 119 -9.85 -10.50 -22.08
N ASP A 120 -8.73 -9.82 -21.92
CA ASP A 120 -8.30 -9.37 -20.61
C ASP A 120 -9.32 -8.38 -20.03
N LEU A 121 -9.49 -8.46 -18.71
CA LEU A 121 -10.28 -7.51 -17.94
C LEU A 121 -9.34 -6.55 -17.23
N THR A 122 -9.67 -5.27 -17.23
CA THR A 122 -9.03 -4.32 -16.31
C THR A 122 -9.50 -4.57 -14.88
N LEU A 123 -8.80 -4.00 -13.90
CA LEU A 123 -9.20 -4.15 -12.50
C LEU A 123 -10.59 -3.56 -12.27
N GLN A 124 -10.86 -2.39 -12.84
CA GLN A 124 -12.15 -1.71 -12.69
C GLN A 124 -13.30 -2.46 -13.39
N GLU A 125 -13.05 -3.07 -14.55
CA GLU A 125 -14.05 -3.93 -15.21
C GLU A 125 -14.39 -5.15 -14.37
N LEU A 126 -13.38 -5.81 -13.77
CA LEU A 126 -13.59 -6.94 -12.88
C LEU A 126 -14.38 -6.54 -11.64
N ILE A 127 -14.05 -5.41 -11.01
CA ILE A 127 -14.76 -4.89 -9.83
C ILE A 127 -16.23 -4.58 -10.16
N SER A 128 -16.51 -4.00 -11.34
CA SER A 128 -17.88 -3.75 -11.81
C SER A 128 -18.68 -5.04 -11.97
N HIS A 129 -18.04 -6.07 -12.54
CA HIS A 129 -18.60 -7.42 -12.64
C HIS A 129 -18.90 -8.03 -11.26
N MET A 130 -17.96 -7.93 -10.31
CA MET A 130 -18.12 -8.42 -8.94
C MET A 130 -19.29 -7.76 -8.22
N ARG A 131 -19.41 -6.43 -8.31
CA ARG A 131 -20.52 -5.66 -7.70
C ARG A 131 -21.88 -6.11 -8.22
N THR A 132 -21.98 -6.34 -9.52
CA THR A 132 -23.23 -6.77 -10.16
C THR A 132 -23.62 -8.18 -9.73
N GLU A 133 -22.66 -9.10 -9.70
CA GLU A 133 -22.88 -10.48 -9.27
C GLU A 133 -23.24 -10.57 -7.78
N GLU A 134 -22.65 -9.75 -6.92
CA GLU A 134 -22.97 -9.73 -5.48
C GLU A 134 -24.42 -9.29 -5.26
N ALA A 135 -24.89 -8.28 -6.01
CA ALA A 135 -26.26 -7.80 -5.92
C ALA A 135 -27.31 -8.79 -6.47
N ASN A 136 -26.89 -9.76 -7.30
CA ASN A 136 -27.77 -10.75 -7.93
C ASN A 136 -27.85 -12.07 -7.15
N ARG A 137 -27.06 -12.24 -6.07
CA ARG A 137 -27.03 -13.43 -5.22
C ARG A 137 -27.93 -13.27 -4.00
#